data_AF-A0A0Q6ZDU7-F1
#
_entry.id   AF-A0A0Q6ZDU7-F1
#
_cell.length_a   1.000
_cell.length_b   1.000
_cell.length_c   1.000
_cell.angle_alpha   90.00
_cell.angle_beta   90.00
_cell.angle_gamma   90.00
#
_symmetry.space_group_name_H-M   'P 1'
#
loop_
_entity.id
_entity.type
_entity.pdbx_description
1 polymer ?
#
loop_
_entity_poly.entity_id
_entity_poly.type
_entity_poly.pdbx_seq_one_letter_code
_entity_poly.pdbx_strand_id
1 'polypeptide(L)'
;MLRPEQKAKSVLARMKRGGVSVRRLLVLALAVSAIVKDDPIRPMGTPGEFRLMQLGKRCLRLRGCSGYHAVYGPHGRYDRYPRSAGLFVRCLGKLVEDACDSALIHLDTILEAKQAAFGAAPIPQHLL
;
A
#
# COMPACT_ATOMS: atom_id res chain seq x y z
N MET A 1 -5.98 14.84 -19.43
CA MET A 1 -5.34 14.19 -18.25
C MET A 1 -5.99 12.83 -18.03
N LEU A 2 -5.25 11.77 -17.70
CA LEU A 2 -5.86 10.45 -17.42
C LEU A 2 -6.75 10.51 -16.16
N ARG A 3 -7.88 9.79 -16.17
CA ARG A 3 -8.71 9.59 -14.96
C ARG A 3 -7.92 8.80 -13.89
N PRO A 4 -8.18 8.98 -12.59
CA PRO A 4 -7.48 8.30 -11.51
C PRO A 4 -7.39 6.77 -11.66
N GLU A 5 -8.47 6.12 -12.08
CA GLU A 5 -8.56 4.67 -12.27
C GLU A 5 -7.70 4.21 -13.45
N GLN A 6 -7.74 4.96 -14.56
CA GLN A 6 -6.91 4.67 -15.73
C GLN A 6 -5.43 4.84 -15.41
N LYS A 7 -5.10 5.87 -14.60
CA LYS A 7 -3.75 6.09 -14.09
C LYS A 7 -3.29 4.93 -13.19
N ALA A 8 -4.14 4.43 -12.30
CA ALA A 8 -3.86 3.29 -11.44
C ALA A 8 -3.60 2.00 -12.24
N LYS A 9 -4.43 1.70 -13.24
CA LYS A 9 -4.22 0.56 -14.16
C LYS A 9 -2.91 0.67 -14.94
N SER A 10 -2.59 1.85 -15.47
CA SER A 10 -1.33 2.11 -16.16
C SER A 10 -0.11 1.90 -15.26
N VAL A 11 -0.20 2.36 -14.00
CA VAL A 11 0.83 2.14 -12.98
C VAL A 11 1.03 0.66 -12.68
N LEU A 12 -0.03 -0.12 -12.47
CA LEU A 12 0.08 -1.56 -12.25
C LEU A 12 0.76 -2.27 -13.43
N ALA A 13 0.40 -1.91 -14.67
CA ALA A 13 1.05 -2.44 -15.86
C ALA A 13 2.55 -2.10 -15.92
N ARG A 14 2.94 -0.88 -15.48
CA ARG A 14 4.36 -0.50 -15.36
C ARG A 14 5.08 -1.25 -14.24
N MET A 15 4.44 -1.46 -13.10
CA MET A 15 5.00 -2.25 -12.00
C MET A 15 5.26 -3.69 -12.44
N LYS A 16 4.32 -4.30 -13.18
CA LYS A 16 4.50 -5.62 -13.81
C LYS A 16 5.71 -5.64 -14.75
N ARG A 17 5.81 -4.67 -15.67
CA ARG A 17 6.98 -4.52 -16.56
C ARG A 17 8.28 -4.26 -15.79
N GLY A 18 8.20 -3.57 -14.65
CA GLY A 18 9.30 -3.31 -13.74
C GLY A 18 9.71 -4.51 -12.89
N GLY A 19 9.08 -5.67 -13.06
CA GLY A 19 9.41 -6.91 -12.35
C GLY A 19 8.81 -7.03 -10.95
N VAL A 20 7.82 -6.21 -10.59
CA VAL A 20 7.10 -6.37 -9.32
C VAL A 20 6.28 -7.66 -9.39
N SER A 21 6.60 -8.61 -8.52
CA SER A 21 5.90 -9.89 -8.46
C SER A 21 4.52 -9.74 -7.82
N VAL A 22 3.58 -10.59 -8.25
CA VAL A 22 2.24 -10.70 -7.64
C VAL A 22 2.35 -11.02 -6.15
N ARG A 23 3.28 -11.92 -5.79
CA ARG A 23 3.58 -12.25 -4.38
C ARG A 23 3.94 -11.01 -3.56
N ARG A 24 4.70 -10.06 -4.12
CA ARG A 24 5.06 -8.82 -3.42
C ARG A 24 3.83 -7.95 -3.14
N LEU A 25 2.90 -7.86 -4.09
CA LEU A 25 1.65 -7.12 -3.93
C LEU A 25 0.74 -7.78 -2.89
N LEU A 26 0.62 -9.11 -2.94
CA LEU A 26 -0.13 -9.89 -1.96
C LEU A 26 0.40 -9.69 -0.54
N VAL A 27 1.71 -9.78 -0.35
CA VAL A 27 2.34 -9.55 0.96
C VAL A 27 2.06 -8.13 1.46
N LEU A 28 2.09 -7.12 0.60
CA LEU A 28 1.75 -5.75 0.99
C LEU A 28 0.28 -5.61 1.38
N ALA A 29 -0.64 -6.22 0.62
CA ALA A 29 -2.06 -6.19 0.93
C ALA A 29 -2.33 -6.84 2.30
N LEU A 30 -1.82 -8.05 2.53
CA LEU A 30 -1.97 -8.75 3.80
C LEU A 30 -1.34 -7.99 4.97
N ALA A 31 -0.11 -7.49 4.81
CA ALA A 31 0.58 -6.75 5.86
C ALA A 31 -0.15 -5.45 6.23
N VAL A 32 -0.59 -4.66 5.25
CA VAL A 32 -1.32 -3.41 5.52
C VAL A 32 -2.65 -3.70 6.18
N SER A 33 -3.41 -4.69 5.69
CA SER A 33 -4.68 -5.09 6.27
C SER A 33 -4.53 -5.61 7.71
N ALA A 34 -3.51 -6.44 7.96
CA ALA A 34 -3.22 -6.95 9.30
C ALA A 34 -2.84 -5.81 10.26
N ILE A 35 -1.92 -4.91 9.86
CA ILE A 35 -1.53 -3.77 10.69
C ILE A 35 -2.73 -2.89 11.04
N VAL A 36 -3.60 -2.59 10.07
CA VAL A 36 -4.79 -1.75 10.32
C VAL A 36 -5.79 -2.46 11.25
N LYS A 37 -5.89 -3.78 11.18
CA LYS A 37 -6.79 -4.58 12.04
C LYS A 37 -6.24 -4.74 13.46
N ASP A 38 -4.92 -4.86 13.60
CA ASP A 38 -4.21 -5.01 14.90
C ASP A 38 -3.99 -3.67 15.61
N ASP A 39 -4.25 -2.53 14.95
CA ASP A 39 -4.04 -1.19 15.52
C ASP A 39 -5.03 -0.89 16.65
N PRO A 40 -4.57 -0.71 17.91
CA PRO A 40 -5.45 -0.48 19.05
C PRO A 40 -6.06 0.94 19.06
N ILE A 41 -5.46 1.91 18.38
CA ILE A 41 -5.91 3.31 18.36
C ILE A 41 -7.01 3.49 17.31
N ARG A 42 -6.97 2.66 16.26
CA ARG A 42 -7.78 2.74 15.03
C ARG A 42 -7.57 4.05 14.27
N PRO A 43 -7.67 4.01 12.93
CA PRO A 43 -7.59 5.24 12.16
C PRO A 43 -8.80 6.14 12.40
N MET A 44 -8.56 7.46 12.50
CA MET A 44 -9.62 8.47 12.42
C MET A 44 -10.26 8.40 11.02
N GLY A 45 -11.57 8.11 10.94
CA GLY A 45 -12.32 7.96 9.68
C GLY A 45 -12.80 6.54 9.41
N THR A 46 -13.05 6.21 8.14
CA THR A 46 -13.48 4.85 7.76
C THR A 46 -12.25 3.93 7.65
N PRO A 47 -12.16 2.84 8.43
CA PRO A 47 -10.98 1.96 8.43
C PRO A 47 -10.63 1.40 7.04
N GLY A 48 -11.64 1.15 6.22
CA GLY A 48 -11.47 0.75 4.82
C GLY A 48 -10.74 1.80 3.98
N GLU A 49 -11.13 3.07 4.07
CA GLU A 49 -10.48 4.14 3.29
C GLU A 49 -9.02 4.34 3.71
N PHE A 50 -8.77 4.33 5.02
CA PHE A 50 -7.42 4.43 5.53
C PHE A 50 -6.54 3.29 5.00
N ARG A 51 -7.04 2.05 5.07
CA ARG A 51 -6.35 0.87 4.54
C ARG A 51 -6.02 0.98 3.05
N LEU A 52 -7.00 1.39 2.22
CA LEU A 52 -6.79 1.62 0.79
C LEU A 52 -5.71 2.67 0.52
N MET A 53 -5.74 3.78 1.26
CA MET A 53 -4.73 4.85 1.13
C MET A 53 -3.34 4.37 1.53
N GLN A 54 -3.22 3.62 2.61
CA GLN A 54 -1.94 3.09 3.07
C GLN A 54 -1.39 2.05 2.10
N LEU A 55 -2.23 1.16 1.57
CA LEU A 55 -1.85 0.19 0.55
C LEU A 55 -1.36 0.89 -0.73
N GLY A 56 -2.11 1.88 -1.21
CA GLY A 56 -1.72 2.71 -2.35
C GLY A 56 -0.38 3.40 -2.14
N LYS A 57 -0.17 4.05 -0.98
CA LYS A 57 1.11 4.68 -0.61
C LYS A 57 2.27 3.70 -0.55
N ARG A 58 2.05 2.47 -0.08
CA ARG A 58 3.08 1.42 -0.08
C ARG A 58 3.41 0.98 -1.51
N CYS A 59 2.42 0.86 -2.38
CA CYS A 59 2.63 0.56 -3.80
C CYS A 59 3.45 1.66 -4.52
N LEU A 60 3.27 2.94 -4.16
CA LEU A 60 4.06 4.05 -4.71
C LEU A 60 5.58 3.92 -4.47
N ARG A 61 5.99 3.16 -3.45
CA ARG A 61 7.40 2.90 -3.14
C ARG A 61 8.00 1.75 -3.97
N LEU A 62 7.19 1.07 -4.79
CA LEU A 62 7.66 -0.04 -5.62
C LEU A 62 8.26 0.44 -6.95
N ARG A 63 9.20 -0.36 -7.46
CA ARG A 63 9.81 -0.14 -8.78
C ARG A 63 8.74 -0.08 -9.87
N GLY A 64 8.90 0.87 -10.81
CA GLY A 64 7.95 1.07 -11.91
C GLY A 64 6.70 1.88 -11.53
N CYS A 65 6.56 2.26 -10.25
CA CYS A 65 5.47 3.11 -9.80
C CYS A 65 5.76 4.61 -10.01
N SER A 66 6.99 5.05 -9.71
CA SER A 66 7.47 6.38 -10.11
C SER A 66 7.52 6.45 -11.64
N GLY A 67 6.75 7.38 -12.21
CA GLY A 67 6.72 7.60 -13.64
C GLY A 67 7.87 8.46 -14.17
N TYR A 68 8.68 9.05 -13.29
CA TYR A 68 9.68 10.04 -13.67
C TYR A 68 10.79 10.11 -12.62
N HIS A 69 11.96 9.58 -12.96
CA HIS A 69 13.20 9.94 -12.27
C HIS A 69 13.81 11.09 -13.07
N ALA A 70 13.75 12.31 -12.54
CA ALA A 70 14.44 13.45 -13.14
C ALA A 70 15.93 13.27 -12.87
N VAL A 71 16.75 13.18 -13.92
CA VAL A 71 18.21 13.16 -13.78
C VAL A 71 18.72 14.53 -14.18
N TYR A 72 19.21 15.30 -13.22
CA TYR A 72 19.82 16.63 -13.40
C TYR A 72 21.35 16.55 -13.32
N GLY A 73 21.97 15.66 -14.11
CA GLY A 73 23.42 15.46 -14.16
C GLY A 73 23.92 14.20 -13.43
N PRO A 74 25.26 13.98 -13.36
CA PRO A 74 25.88 12.70 -12.95
C PRO A 74 25.52 12.23 -11.53
N HIS A 75 25.15 13.17 -10.65
CA HIS A 75 24.83 12.90 -9.24
C HIS A 75 23.40 13.33 -8.86
N GLY A 76 22.57 13.77 -9.82
CA GLY A 76 21.29 14.43 -9.57
C GLY A 76 20.08 13.58 -9.89
N ARG A 77 19.94 12.37 -9.33
CA ARG A 77 18.75 11.53 -9.54
C ARG A 77 17.67 11.86 -8.51
N TYR A 78 16.65 12.60 -8.94
CA TYR A 78 15.50 12.93 -8.12
C TYR A 78 14.27 12.16 -8.58
N ASP A 79 13.65 11.43 -7.66
CA ASP A 79 12.37 10.79 -7.89
C ASP A 79 11.28 11.86 -7.90
N ARG A 80 10.75 12.26 -9.08
CA ARG A 80 9.48 13.01 -9.10
C ARG A 80 8.35 12.01 -8.96
N TYR A 81 7.99 11.74 -7.73
CA TYR A 81 6.71 11.11 -7.45
C TYR A 81 5.60 12.00 -8.01
N PRO A 82 4.63 11.43 -8.77
CA PRO A 82 3.47 12.21 -9.19
C PRO A 82 2.81 12.79 -7.93
N ARG A 83 2.31 14.05 -8.02
CA ARG A 83 1.50 14.65 -6.94
C ARG A 83 0.54 13.59 -6.40
N SER A 84 0.54 13.39 -5.09
CA SER A 84 -0.37 12.50 -4.37
C SER A 84 -1.79 13.06 -4.45
N ALA A 85 -2.37 13.01 -5.64
CA ALA A 85 -3.80 13.23 -5.85
C ALA A 85 -4.47 12.05 -5.14
N GLY A 86 -5.08 12.30 -3.98
CA GLY A 86 -5.59 11.26 -3.07
C GLY A 86 -6.42 10.20 -3.79
N LEU A 87 -7.24 10.62 -4.77
CA LEU A 87 -8.05 9.73 -5.61
C LEU A 87 -7.24 8.68 -6.37
N PHE A 88 -6.10 9.04 -6.96
CA PHE A 88 -5.26 8.07 -7.67
C PHE A 88 -4.66 7.04 -6.70
N VAL A 89 -4.23 7.48 -5.52
CA VAL A 89 -3.65 6.61 -4.50
C VAL A 89 -4.70 5.63 -3.98
N ARG A 90 -5.90 6.14 -3.69
CA ARG A 90 -7.08 5.33 -3.33
C ARG A 90 -7.39 4.30 -4.41
N CYS A 91 -7.47 4.70 -5.68
CA CYS A 91 -7.74 3.78 -6.80
C CYS A 91 -6.67 2.69 -6.94
N LEU A 92 -5.39 3.03 -6.76
CA LEU A 92 -4.31 2.05 -6.80
C LEU A 92 -4.41 1.05 -5.64
N GLY A 93 -4.65 1.53 -4.43
CA GLY A 93 -4.89 0.68 -3.27
C GLY A 93 -6.07 -0.27 -3.51
N LYS A 94 -7.19 0.25 -4.01
CA LYS A 94 -8.38 -0.54 -4.30
C LYS A 94 -8.13 -1.63 -5.34
N LEU A 95 -7.43 -1.32 -6.44
CA LEU A 95 -7.13 -2.35 -7.45
C LEU A 95 -6.27 -3.48 -6.90
N VAL A 96 -5.34 -3.19 -5.98
CA VAL A 96 -4.50 -4.22 -5.36
C VAL A 96 -5.29 -5.02 -4.32
N GLU A 97 -6.12 -4.34 -3.51
CA GLU A 97 -7.00 -5.00 -2.53
C GLU A 97 -7.99 -5.95 -3.22
N ASP A 98 -8.73 -5.46 -4.22
CA ASP A 98 -9.70 -6.25 -4.98
C ASP A 98 -9.04 -7.47 -5.65
N ALA A 99 -7.80 -7.33 -6.13
CA ALA A 99 -7.05 -8.43 -6.73
C ALA A 99 -6.58 -9.49 -5.72
N CYS A 100 -6.52 -9.12 -4.43
CA CYS A 100 -6.07 -9.99 -3.34
C CYS A 100 -7.20 -10.42 -2.40
N ASP A 101 -8.46 -10.07 -2.71
CA ASP A 101 -9.60 -10.22 -1.79
C ASP A 101 -9.75 -11.64 -1.24
N SER A 102 -9.61 -12.65 -2.10
CA SER A 102 -9.65 -14.06 -1.72
C SER A 102 -8.60 -14.45 -0.68
N ALA A 103 -7.45 -13.78 -0.62
CA ALA A 103 -6.42 -14.05 0.37
C ALA A 103 -6.65 -13.30 1.69
N LEU A 104 -7.43 -12.21 1.68
CA LEU A 104 -7.72 -11.41 2.87
C LEU A 104 -8.60 -12.17 3.87
N ILE A 105 -9.27 -13.24 3.44
CA ILE A 105 -10.02 -14.14 4.34
C ILE A 105 -9.13 -14.79 5.41
N HIS A 106 -7.82 -14.87 5.17
CA HIS A 106 -6.84 -15.49 6.09
C HIS A 106 -6.19 -14.50 7.05
N LEU A 107 -6.69 -13.28 7.16
CA LEU A 107 -6.08 -12.24 8.00
C LEU A 107 -6.02 -12.61 9.48
N ASP A 108 -7.03 -13.29 10.01
CA ASP A 108 -7.04 -13.71 11.42
C ASP A 108 -5.91 -14.68 11.73
N THR A 109 -5.70 -15.69 10.88
CA THR A 109 -4.57 -16.63 11.02
C THR A 109 -3.21 -15.93 10.98
N ILE A 110 -3.06 -14.89 10.14
CA ILE A 110 -1.84 -14.10 10.07
C ILE A 110 -1.61 -13.30 11.36
N LEU A 111 -2.68 -12.74 11.93
CA LEU A 111 -2.62 -11.98 13.18
C LEU A 111 -2.31 -12.88 14.36
N GLU A 112 -2.94 -14.05 14.45
CA GLU A 112 -2.63 -15.07 15.47
C GLU A 112 -1.15 -15.47 15.41
N ALA A 113 -0.63 -15.75 14.21
CA ALA A 113 0.78 -16.07 14.02
C ALA A 113 1.70 -14.90 14.43
N LYS A 114 1.33 -13.66 14.10
CA LYS A 114 2.08 -12.46 14.52
C LYS A 114 2.05 -12.28 16.04
N GLN A 115 0.90 -12.48 16.68
CA GLN A 115 0.75 -12.32 18.12
C GLN A 115 1.51 -13.41 18.89
N ALA A 116 1.47 -14.65 18.41
CA ALA A 116 2.28 -15.73 18.98
C ALA A 116 3.78 -15.45 18.87
N ALA A 117 4.24 -14.84 17.77
CA ALA A 117 5.65 -14.56 17.52
C ALA A 117 6.17 -13.28 18.21
N PHE A 118 5.34 -12.23 18.32
CA PHE A 118 5.79 -10.88 18.71
C PHE A 118 4.93 -10.22 19.81
N GLY A 119 3.85 -10.84 20.24
CA GLY A 119 2.90 -10.27 21.20
C GLY A 119 1.93 -9.25 20.60
N ALA A 120 1.12 -8.67 21.50
CA ALA A 120 0.15 -7.63 21.17
C ALA A 120 0.84 -6.32 20.72
N ALA A 121 0.16 -5.54 19.89
CA ALA A 121 0.63 -4.20 19.56
C ALA A 121 0.68 -3.32 20.82
N PRO A 122 1.80 -2.62 21.10
CA PRO A 122 1.90 -1.77 22.27
C PRO A 122 0.96 -0.55 22.11
N ILE A 123 0.23 -0.21 23.18
CA ILE A 123 -0.53 1.04 23.24
C ILE A 123 0.43 2.15 23.69
N PRO A 124 0.59 3.24 22.91
CA PRO A 124 1.42 4.36 23.34
C PRO A 124 0.88 4.97 24.63
N GLN A 125 1.73 5.09 25.65
CA GLN A 125 1.34 5.57 26.98
C GLN A 125 0.69 6.96 27.01
N HIS A 126 1.01 7.81 26.03
CA HIS A 126 0.43 9.16 25.90
C HIS A 126 -0.99 9.18 25.32
N LEU A 127 -1.56 8.00 25.02
CA LEU A 127 -2.93 7.82 24.52
C LEU A 127 -3.82 7.06 25.52
N LEU A 128 -3.28 6.71 26.70
CA LEU A 128 -4.01 6.18 27.85
C LEU A 128 -4.35 7.32 28.81
#